data_AF-A0A3N5TTC5-F1
#
_entry.id   AF-A0A3N5TTC5-F1
#
_cell.length_a   1.000
_cell.length_b   1.000
_cell.length_c   1.000
_cell.angle_alpha   90.00
_cell.angle_beta   90.00
_cell.angle_gamma   90.00
#
_symmetry.space_group_name_H-M   'P 1'
#
loop_
_entity.id
_entity.type
_entity.pdbx_description
1 polymer ?
#
loop_
_entity_poly.entity_id
_entity_poly.type
_entity_poly.pdbx_seq_one_letter_code
_entity_poly.pdbx_strand_id
1 'polypeptide(L)' 'MDVLARLAQIAEGQDKVLVAPYPDLEEGTSFAITAWNKLWECPADVTPEDAGIMANAFIEAYRGTSNAPEANAA' A
#
# COMPACT_ATOMS: atom_id res chain seq x y z
N MET A 1 11.23 -12.32 -7.53
CA MET A 1 10.24 -11.84 -6.55
C MET A 1 9.21 -11.05 -7.33
N ASP A 2 7.94 -11.34 -7.14
CA ASP A 2 6.82 -10.67 -7.80
C ASP A 2 6.25 -9.53 -6.92
N VAL A 3 5.29 -8.78 -7.46
CA VAL A 3 4.67 -7.61 -6.82
C VAL A 3 4.01 -7.99 -5.49
N LEU A 4 3.27 -9.12 -5.42
CA LEU A 4 2.60 -9.54 -4.19
C LEU A 4 3.62 -9.89 -3.10
N ALA A 5 4.67 -10.64 -3.45
CA ALA A 5 5.72 -10.99 -2.50
C ALA A 5 6.46 -9.75 -1.96
N ARG A 6 6.69 -8.72 -2.79
CA ARG A 6 7.30 -7.47 -2.35
C ARG A 6 6.39 -6.69 -1.41
N LEU A 7 5.11 -6.56 -1.77
CA LEU A 7 4.14 -5.83 -0.95
C LEU A 7 3.87 -6.52 0.39
N ALA A 8 3.86 -7.85 0.42
CA ALA A 8 3.75 -8.63 1.65
C ALA A 8 4.88 -8.30 2.65
N GLN A 9 6.14 -8.28 2.19
CA GLN A 9 7.28 -7.92 3.04
C GLN A 9 7.16 -6.50 3.62
N ILE A 10 6.61 -5.56 2.84
CA ILE A 10 6.39 -4.20 3.32
C ILE A 10 5.28 -4.20 4.37
N ALA A 11 4.16 -4.87 4.09
CA ALA A 11 3.01 -4.95 4.99
C ALA A 11 3.35 -5.59 6.34
N GLU A 12 4.20 -6.63 6.37
CA GLU A 12 4.70 -7.25 7.62
C GLU A 12 5.44 -6.26 8.53
N GLY A 13 6.01 -5.18 7.97
CA GLY A 13 6.67 -4.12 8.72
C GLY A 13 5.76 -2.96 9.14
N GLN A 14 4.45 -3.03 8.87
CA GLN A 14 3.49 -1.96 9.16
C GLN A 14 2.36 -2.43 10.08
N ASP A 15 2.07 -1.66 11.13
CA ASP A 15 0.97 -1.97 12.07
C ASP A 15 -0.44 -1.84 11.46
N LYS A 16 -0.63 -1.09 10.34
CA LYS A 16 -1.96 -0.67 9.87
C LYS A 16 -2.14 -0.50 8.35
N VAL A 17 -1.26 -1.08 7.52
CA VAL A 17 -1.42 -1.00 6.06
C VAL A 17 -2.20 -2.21 5.56
N LEU A 18 -3.33 -1.96 4.89
CA LEU A 18 -4.06 -2.99 4.17
C LEU A 18 -3.59 -2.99 2.72
N VAL A 19 -2.91 -4.07 2.32
CA VAL A 19 -2.66 -4.41 0.92
C VAL A 19 -3.65 -5.49 0.55
N ALA A 20 -4.56 -5.18 -0.38
CA ALA A 20 -5.52 -6.16 -0.88
C ALA A 20 -5.35 -6.32 -2.39
N PRO A 21 -5.15 -7.56 -2.89
CA PRO A 21 -5.45 -7.85 -4.29
C PRO A 21 -6.98 -7.78 -4.43
N TYR A 22 -7.49 -6.67 -4.96
CA TYR A 22 -8.93 -6.50 -5.13
C TYR A 22 -9.38 -7.22 -6.43
N PRO A 23 -10.36 -8.13 -6.40
CA PRO A 23 -10.89 -8.76 -7.61
C PRO A 23 -11.67 -7.77 -8.51
N ASP A 24 -12.11 -6.64 -7.94
CA ASP A 24 -12.82 -5.55 -8.63
C ASP A 24 -11.92 -4.32 -8.89
N LEU A 25 -10.60 -4.50 -8.98
CA LEU A 25 -9.74 -3.43 -9.49
C LEU A 25 -10.15 -3.11 -10.93
N GLU A 26 -10.21 -1.82 -11.29
CA GLU A 26 -10.44 -1.41 -12.67
C GLU A 26 -9.42 -2.10 -13.60
N GLU A 27 -9.86 -2.45 -14.81
CA GLU A 27 -9.01 -3.07 -15.81
C GLU A 27 -7.80 -2.14 -16.07
N GLY A 28 -6.59 -2.63 -15.80
CA GLY A 28 -5.38 -1.80 -15.85
C GLY A 28 -4.80 -1.39 -14.50
N THR A 29 -5.36 -1.85 -13.38
CA THR A 29 -4.81 -1.60 -12.02
C THR A 29 -4.21 -2.89 -11.44
N SER A 30 -2.93 -2.85 -11.03
CA SER A 30 -2.19 -4.00 -10.46
C SER A 30 -2.51 -4.21 -8.98
N PHE A 31 -2.49 -3.13 -8.21
CA PHE A 31 -2.77 -3.16 -6.78
C PHE A 31 -3.26 -1.78 -6.29
N ALA A 32 -3.85 -1.76 -5.11
CA ALA A 32 -4.23 -0.54 -4.43
C ALA A 32 -3.74 -0.53 -2.97
N ILE A 33 -3.40 0.66 -2.46
CA ILE A 33 -2.99 0.89 -1.07
C ILE A 33 -3.93 1.92 -0.45
N THR A 34 -4.39 1.66 0.77
CA THR A 34 -5.36 2.51 1.46
C THR A 34 -4.95 2.86 2.89
N ALA A 35 -5.34 4.07 3.31
CA ALA A 35 -5.19 4.62 4.65
C ALA A 35 -6.42 5.47 4.96
N TRP A 36 -7.32 4.94 5.80
CA TRP A 36 -8.62 5.54 6.12
C TRP A 36 -9.41 5.96 4.87
N ASN A 37 -9.44 7.25 4.54
CA ASN A 37 -10.15 7.84 3.39
C ASN A 37 -9.22 8.13 2.20
N LYS A 38 -8.02 7.54 2.16
CA LYS A 38 -7.04 7.66 1.08
C LYS A 38 -6.91 6.34 0.34
N LEU A 39 -6.92 6.41 -0.97
CA LEU A 39 -6.74 5.29 -1.88
C LEU A 39 -5.73 5.71 -2.94
N TRP A 40 -4.65 4.94 -3.09
CA TRP A 40 -3.72 5.06 -4.21
C TRP A 40 -3.77 3.78 -5.03
N GLU A 41 -4.04 3.93 -6.31
CA GLU A 41 -4.12 2.84 -7.29
C GLU A 41 -2.84 2.84 -8.13
N CYS A 42 -2.31 1.66 -8.40
CA CYS A 42 -1.09 1.49 -9.18
C CYS A 42 -1.37 0.76 -10.49
N PRO A 43 -0.80 1.21 -11.61
CA PRO A 43 -1.08 0.64 -12.93
C PRO A 43 -0.62 -0.82 -13.05
N ALA A 44 -1.23 -1.55 -13.98
CA ALA A 44 -1.04 -2.99 -14.20
C ALA A 44 0.42 -3.37 -14.52
N ASP A 45 1.15 -2.49 -15.20
CA ASP A 45 2.53 -2.69 -15.65
C ASP A 45 3.60 -2.37 -14.59
N VAL A 46 3.18 -2.07 -13.36
CA VAL A 46 4.10 -1.75 -12.26
C VAL A 46 5.04 -2.91 -11.94
N THR A 47 6.35 -2.63 -11.90
CA THR A 47 7.33 -3.65 -11.52
C THR A 47 7.31 -3.87 -10.00
N PRO A 48 7.89 -4.97 -9.49
CA PRO A 48 8.05 -5.16 -8.05
C PRO A 48 8.84 -4.03 -7.37
N GLU A 49 9.81 -3.42 -8.06
CA GLU A 49 10.58 -2.30 -7.53
C GLU A 49 9.72 -1.03 -7.41
N ASP A 50 8.99 -0.69 -8.46
CA ASP A 50 8.05 0.44 -8.48
C ASP A 50 6.95 0.27 -7.42
N ALA A 51 6.43 -0.95 -7.26
CA ALA A 51 5.45 -1.28 -6.23
C ALA A 51 5.99 -0.99 -4.82
N GLY A 52 7.27 -1.31 -4.59
CA GLY A 52 7.94 -1.00 -3.34
C GLY A 52 8.14 0.50 -3.12
N ILE A 53 8.49 1.26 -4.16
CA ILE A 53 8.64 2.72 -4.09
C ILE A 53 7.30 3.37 -3.74
N MET A 54 6.23 3.00 -4.46
CA MET A 54 4.88 3.51 -4.24
C MET A 54 4.35 3.22 -2.84
N ALA A 55 4.56 2.00 -2.35
CA ALA A 55 4.14 1.61 -1.00
C ALA A 55 4.87 2.39 0.09
N ASN A 56 6.19 2.59 -0.02
CA ASN A 56 6.94 3.38 0.95
C ASN A 56 6.53 4.86 0.93
N ALA A 57 6.38 5.45 -0.27
CA ALA A 57 5.91 6.82 -0.42
C ALA A 57 4.53 7.04 0.22
N PHE A 58 3.62 6.06 0.06
CA PHE A 58 2.30 6.09 0.69
C PHE A 58 2.40 6.08 2.22
N ILE A 59 3.24 5.21 2.77
CA ILE A 59 3.49 5.11 4.21
C ILE A 59 4.05 6.42 4.74
N GLU A 60 5.08 6.98 4.11
CA GLU A 60 5.68 8.26 4.50
C GLU A 60 4.68 9.41 4.45
N ALA A 61 3.78 9.43 3.45
CA ALA A 61 2.80 10.49 3.28
C ALA A 61 1.73 10.52 4.38
N TYR A 62 1.36 9.36 4.93
CA TYR A 62 0.19 9.26 5.82
C TYR A 62 0.51 8.81 7.24
N ARG A 63 1.64 8.16 7.50
CA ARG A 63 2.05 7.73 8.85
C ARG A 63 2.07 8.92 9.81
N GLY A 64 1.44 8.74 10.98
CA GLY A 64 1.40 9.76 12.03
C GLY A 64 0.53 10.98 11.69
N THR A 65 -0.19 10.95 10.57
CA THR A 65 -1.16 11.99 10.20
C THR A 65 -2.58 11.60 10.63
N SER A 66 -3.52 12.53 10.51
CA SER A 66 -4.95 12.23 10.71
C SER A 66 -5.53 11.24 9.70
N ASN A 67 -4.82 10.85 8.64
CA ASN A 67 -5.29 9.85 7.66
C ASN A 67 -4.71 8.45 7.92
N ALA A 68 -3.67 8.33 8.73
CA ALA A 68 -3.20 7.06 9.28
C ALA A 68 -2.61 7.32 10.67
N PRO A 69 -3.45 7.62 11.67
CA PRO A 69 -2.95 7.81 13.02
C PRO A 69 -2.39 6.48 13.49
N GLU A 70 -1.13 6.51 13.91
CA GLU A 70 -0.55 5.43 14.66
C GLU A 70 -1.50 5.09 15.82
N ALA A 71 -1.69 3.81 16.13
CA ALA A 71 -2.40 3.50 17.38
C ALA A 71 -1.53 4.16 18.44
N ASN A 72 -2.11 5.04 19.27
CA ASN A 72 -1.38 5.55 20.42
C ASN A 72 -0.71 4.34 21.06
N ALA A 73 0.63 4.32 21.04
CA ALA A 73 1.38 3.33 21.77
C ALA A 73 0.89 3.45 23.22
N ALA A 74 0.18 2.42 23.67
CA ALA A 74 -0.32 2.32 25.03
C ALA A 74 0.84 2.03 25.97
#